data_AF-A0A340Y591-F1
#
_entry.id   AF-A0A340Y591-F1
#
_cell.length_a   1.000
_cell.length_b   1.000
_cell.length_c   1.000
_cell.angle_alpha   90.00
_cell.angle_beta   90.00
_cell.angle_gamma   90.00
#
_symmetry.space_group_name_H-M   'P 1'
#
loop_
_entity.id
_entity.type
_entity.pdbx_description
1 polymer ?
#
loop_
_entity_poly.entity_id
_entity_poly.type
_entity_poly.pdbx_seq_one_letter_code
_entity_poly.pdbx_strand_id
1 'polypeptide(L)'
;MAQAGRASPGAWGRRCAGGDAAPVCAPWRWASALLWLAAAAAAAASGPSRRQWPVGAGRGLCPGRGVVRGRRSATLRARPLEVWRPGNPLAPSVGDLVCPLSSAWSVIRRIVVVWKRPTLSPRRFSFRPEPDPYCQAKYTFCPTGSPIPVMKDDDVIEVFRLQAPVWEFKYGDLLGHLKIMHDAIGFRSTLTEKNYTMEWYELFQLGNCTFPHLRPEMNAPFWCNQGAACFFEGIDDIHWKENGTLVLVATISGDIFNKMAKWVKQDNETGIYYETWTVQASPEKGAETWFESYDCSKFVLRTYKKLAELGADFKKIQTNYTRIFLYSGEPTYLGNETSVFGPTGNKTLALAIKRFYYPFKPHLSTKEFLLSLLEIFDAVIIHRQFYLFYNFEYWFLPMKFPFIKITYEEIPLPNRNRTLSCL
;
A
#
# COMPACT_ATOMS: atom_id res chain seq x y z
N MET A 1 8.11 5.58 -58.61
CA MET A 1 8.53 4.17 -58.57
C MET A 1 8.53 3.78 -57.09
N ALA A 2 7.48 3.17 -56.54
CA ALA A 2 7.23 1.71 -56.45
C ALA A 2 8.49 0.97 -55.96
N GLN A 3 8.52 0.13 -54.91
CA GLN A 3 7.49 -0.57 -54.13
C GLN A 3 8.14 -1.16 -52.85
N ALA A 4 7.27 -1.52 -51.88
CA ALA A 4 7.35 -2.57 -50.82
C ALA A 4 8.66 -3.37 -50.64
N GLY A 5 9.13 -3.74 -49.46
CA GLY A 5 8.47 -4.02 -48.17
C GLY A 5 8.98 -5.38 -47.67
N ARG A 6 9.20 -5.54 -46.35
CA ARG A 6 8.96 -6.79 -45.57
C ARG A 6 9.36 -6.63 -44.11
N ALA A 7 8.51 -7.19 -43.25
CA ALA A 7 8.61 -7.24 -41.81
C ALA A 7 9.23 -8.56 -41.31
N SER A 8 9.70 -8.49 -40.05
CA SER A 8 9.83 -9.55 -39.03
C SER A 8 11.01 -10.55 -39.13
N PRO A 9 11.36 -11.31 -38.05
CA PRO A 9 11.03 -11.21 -36.61
C PRO A 9 12.25 -11.40 -35.65
N GLY A 10 12.06 -11.12 -34.36
CA GLY A 10 12.55 -11.93 -33.21
C GLY A 10 14.05 -12.19 -33.04
N ALA A 11 14.65 -11.59 -32.00
CA ALA A 11 15.93 -12.05 -31.45
C ALA A 11 15.98 -11.94 -29.92
N TRP A 12 15.04 -12.60 -29.23
CA TRP A 12 15.27 -13.04 -27.85
C TRP A 12 15.72 -14.50 -27.90
N GLY A 13 17.02 -14.72 -27.77
CA GLY A 13 17.58 -16.07 -27.83
C GLY A 13 19.09 -16.10 -28.06
N ARG A 14 19.88 -15.67 -27.07
CA ARG A 14 21.24 -16.19 -26.91
C ARG A 14 21.51 -16.52 -25.45
N ARG A 15 21.65 -17.82 -25.19
CA ARG A 15 22.31 -18.37 -24.00
C ARG A 15 23.79 -17.98 -24.10
N CYS A 16 24.30 -17.26 -23.11
CA CYS A 16 25.74 -17.22 -22.88
C CYS A 16 26.08 -18.29 -21.84
N ALA A 17 26.91 -19.24 -22.27
CA ALA A 17 27.57 -20.23 -21.42
C ALA A 17 28.98 -19.72 -21.10
N GLY A 18 29.45 -19.99 -19.88
CA GLY A 18 30.86 -20.03 -19.52
C GLY A 18 31.46 -18.70 -19.04
N GLY A 19 31.79 -18.64 -17.75
CA GLY A 19 32.60 -17.59 -17.14
C GLY A 19 32.31 -17.50 -15.65
N ASP A 20 33.27 -17.91 -14.82
CA ASP A 20 33.18 -18.08 -13.37
C ASP A 20 32.48 -16.90 -12.66
N ALA A 21 31.29 -17.17 -12.12
CA ALA A 21 30.51 -16.22 -11.36
C ALA A 21 30.38 -16.69 -9.91
N ALA A 22 30.68 -15.78 -8.99
CA ALA A 22 30.36 -15.86 -7.57
C ALA A 22 28.93 -16.40 -7.32
N PRO A 23 28.66 -17.08 -6.19
CA PRO A 23 27.42 -17.83 -5.99
C PRO A 23 26.20 -16.94 -6.22
N VAL A 24 25.43 -17.32 -7.23
CA VAL A 24 24.23 -16.62 -7.71
C VAL A 24 23.14 -16.73 -6.65
N CYS A 25 23.10 -15.78 -5.72
CA CYS A 25 22.08 -15.68 -4.68
C CYS A 25 20.73 -15.24 -5.29
N ALA A 26 19.65 -15.91 -4.86
CA ALA A 26 18.30 -15.74 -5.38
C ALA A 26 17.45 -14.87 -4.43
N PRO A 27 17.25 -13.55 -4.68
CA PRO A 27 16.46 -12.65 -3.83
C PRO A 27 14.94 -12.96 -3.72
N TRP A 28 14.48 -14.11 -4.21
CA TRP A 28 13.09 -14.36 -4.60
C TRP A 28 12.25 -15.15 -3.60
N ARG A 29 12.88 -15.77 -2.59
CA ARG A 29 12.19 -16.59 -1.58
C ARG A 29 11.37 -15.76 -0.58
N TRP A 30 11.56 -14.45 -0.61
CA TRP A 30 10.84 -13.46 0.16
C TRP A 30 9.38 -13.29 -0.19
N ALA A 31 9.04 -13.25 -1.49
CA ALA A 31 7.66 -13.18 -1.92
C ALA A 31 6.89 -14.42 -1.45
N SER A 32 7.52 -15.60 -1.55
CA SER A 32 7.00 -16.84 -0.98
C SER A 32 6.88 -16.79 0.54
N ALA A 33 7.83 -16.16 1.25
CA ALA A 33 7.75 -15.96 2.70
C ALA A 33 6.65 -14.97 3.10
N LEU A 34 6.47 -13.85 2.39
CA LEU A 34 5.39 -12.88 2.61
C LEU A 34 4.01 -13.48 2.32
N LEU A 35 3.90 -14.24 1.23
CA LEU A 35 2.69 -14.97 0.87
C LEU A 35 2.40 -16.09 1.87
N TRP A 36 3.42 -16.79 2.35
CA TRP A 36 3.28 -17.76 3.43
C TRP A 36 2.91 -17.10 4.75
N LEU A 37 3.47 -15.93 5.10
CA LEU A 37 3.11 -15.23 6.33
C LEU A 37 1.67 -14.71 6.29
N ALA A 38 1.23 -14.18 5.14
CA ALA A 38 -0.16 -13.80 4.92
C ALA A 38 -1.10 -15.03 4.99
N ALA A 39 -0.71 -16.16 4.38
CA ALA A 39 -1.48 -17.40 4.42
C ALA A 39 -1.49 -18.08 5.80
N ALA A 40 -0.37 -18.08 6.51
CA ALA A 40 -0.23 -18.65 7.85
C ALA A 40 -0.94 -17.80 8.91
N ALA A 41 -0.92 -16.47 8.77
CA ALA A 41 -1.73 -15.57 9.59
C ALA A 41 -3.23 -15.81 9.36
N ALA A 42 -3.66 -16.05 8.12
CA ALA A 42 -5.04 -16.44 7.81
C ALA A 42 -5.41 -17.83 8.38
N ALA A 43 -4.50 -18.81 8.31
CA ALA A 43 -4.71 -20.15 8.87
C ALA A 43 -4.73 -20.18 10.42
N ALA A 44 -3.94 -19.32 11.07
CA ALA A 44 -3.98 -19.15 12.52
C ALA A 44 -5.28 -18.49 13.01
N ALA A 45 -5.99 -17.75 12.13
CA ALA A 45 -7.33 -17.22 12.40
C ALA A 45 -8.41 -18.32 12.41
N SER A 46 -8.17 -19.44 11.73
CA SER A 46 -9.02 -20.64 11.77
C SER A 46 -8.61 -21.58 12.92
N GLY A 47 -8.70 -21.10 14.16
CA GLY A 47 -8.76 -21.96 15.34
C GLY A 47 -10.10 -22.71 15.42
N PRO A 48 -10.18 -23.86 16.12
CA PRO A 48 -11.17 -24.90 15.87
C PRO A 48 -12.58 -24.45 16.28
N SER A 49 -13.35 -24.02 15.28
CA SER A 49 -14.80 -23.92 15.41
C SER A 49 -15.34 -25.33 15.70
N ARG A 50 -15.70 -25.58 16.96
CA ARG A 50 -16.61 -26.66 17.36
C ARG A 50 -17.82 -26.66 16.43
N ARG A 51 -17.83 -27.55 15.45
CA ARG A 51 -19.06 -27.96 14.76
C ARG A 51 -19.37 -29.37 15.20
N GLN A 52 -20.43 -29.48 15.98
CA GLN A 52 -21.18 -30.72 16.16
C GLN A 52 -21.56 -31.25 14.77
N TRP A 53 -21.25 -32.52 14.54
CA TRP A 53 -21.84 -33.29 13.46
C TRP A 53 -23.30 -33.60 13.79
N PRO A 54 -24.26 -33.47 12.87
CA PRO A 54 -25.41 -34.34 12.86
C PRO A 54 -25.12 -35.49 11.89
N VAL A 55 -24.92 -36.68 12.46
CA VAL A 55 -24.97 -37.94 11.73
C VAL A 55 -26.45 -38.22 11.45
N GLY A 56 -26.83 -38.27 10.18
CA GLY A 56 -28.11 -38.81 9.75
C GLY A 56 -27.98 -40.30 9.45
N ALA A 57 -28.74 -41.13 10.15
CA ALA A 57 -29.19 -42.45 9.67
C ALA A 57 -30.31 -42.96 10.59
N GLY A 58 -31.47 -43.31 10.04
CA GLY A 58 -32.49 -44.07 10.77
C GLY A 58 -33.91 -43.89 10.24
N ARG A 59 -34.38 -44.88 9.47
CA ARG A 59 -35.73 -45.03 8.91
C ARG A 59 -36.81 -45.17 10.00
N GLY A 60 -38.05 -44.79 9.68
CA GLY A 60 -39.23 -45.30 10.38
C GLY A 60 -40.54 -44.57 10.12
N LEU A 61 -41.36 -45.12 9.20
CA LEU A 61 -42.83 -45.28 9.29
C LEU A 61 -43.75 -44.03 9.40
N CYS A 62 -44.62 -43.87 8.38
CA CYS A 62 -45.93 -43.20 8.45
C CYS A 62 -46.95 -44.06 9.25
N PRO A 63 -48.24 -43.66 9.50
CA PRO A 63 -48.98 -42.43 9.11
C PRO A 63 -49.86 -41.79 10.23
N GLY A 64 -50.48 -40.62 9.98
CA GLY A 64 -51.75 -40.28 10.66
C GLY A 64 -52.21 -38.80 10.76
N ARG A 65 -53.19 -38.44 9.91
CA ARG A 65 -54.41 -37.59 10.14
C ARG A 65 -54.37 -36.13 10.65
N GLY A 66 -55.22 -35.30 10.00
CA GLY A 66 -55.97 -34.15 10.57
C GLY A 66 -55.59 -32.77 9.98
N VAL A 67 -56.24 -32.22 8.93
CA VAL A 67 -57.47 -31.36 8.93
C VAL A 67 -57.44 -30.31 10.09
N VAL A 68 -57.46 -28.98 9.89
CA VAL A 68 -58.61 -28.09 9.58
C VAL A 68 -58.14 -26.62 9.37
N ARG A 69 -58.90 -25.88 8.55
CA ARG A 69 -58.91 -24.45 8.18
C ARG A 69 -59.21 -23.43 9.31
N GLY A 70 -58.90 -22.14 9.03
CA GLY A 70 -59.65 -20.94 9.49
C GLY A 70 -58.71 -19.77 9.81
N ARG A 71 -58.54 -18.66 9.07
CA ARG A 71 -59.38 -17.60 8.45
C ARG A 71 -60.00 -16.59 9.43
N ARG A 72 -59.68 -15.29 9.19
CA ARG A 72 -60.35 -13.99 9.53
C ARG A 72 -60.12 -13.43 10.95
N SER A 73 -60.17 -12.11 11.22
CA SER A 73 -60.17 -10.82 10.48
C SER A 73 -60.23 -9.66 11.53
N ALA A 74 -59.71 -8.47 11.18
CA ALA A 74 -60.07 -7.05 11.53
C ALA A 74 -60.78 -6.70 12.88
N THR A 75 -60.62 -5.54 13.53
CA THR A 75 -60.91 -4.12 13.16
C THR A 75 -60.68 -3.26 14.45
N LEU A 76 -60.02 -2.09 14.50
CA LEU A 76 -60.35 -0.67 14.15
C LEU A 76 -61.04 0.20 15.25
N ARG A 77 -60.62 1.49 15.31
CA ARG A 77 -61.18 2.74 15.92
C ARG A 77 -60.66 3.17 17.31
N ALA A 78 -60.57 4.45 17.72
CA ALA A 78 -60.47 5.81 17.12
C ALA A 78 -60.35 6.84 18.30
N ARG A 79 -59.76 8.03 18.06
CA ARG A 79 -59.63 9.24 18.93
C ARG A 79 -60.96 10.04 19.09
N PRO A 80 -61.12 11.14 19.91
CA PRO A 80 -60.54 12.54 19.81
C PRO A 80 -60.16 13.18 21.20
N LEU A 81 -59.33 14.23 21.43
CA LEU A 81 -59.10 15.66 21.04
C LEU A 81 -59.79 16.75 21.93
N GLU A 82 -59.05 17.86 22.20
CA GLU A 82 -59.41 19.27 22.62
C GLU A 82 -58.80 19.80 23.96
N VAL A 83 -58.45 21.08 24.26
CA VAL A 83 -58.27 22.42 23.61
C VAL A 83 -57.59 23.43 24.62
N TRP A 84 -56.74 24.36 24.10
CA TRP A 84 -56.29 25.76 24.42
C TRP A 84 -56.21 26.47 25.83
N ARG A 85 -54.98 27.00 26.16
CA ARG A 85 -54.44 28.39 26.51
C ARG A 85 -55.31 29.50 27.21
N PRO A 86 -54.78 30.69 27.68
CA PRO A 86 -53.41 31.21 28.03
C PRO A 86 -53.31 32.14 29.29
N GLY A 87 -52.12 32.69 29.64
CA GLY A 87 -52.00 33.92 30.47
C GLY A 87 -50.60 34.28 31.04
N ASN A 88 -50.09 35.48 30.74
CA ASN A 88 -48.95 36.25 31.33
C ASN A 88 -49.51 37.69 31.60
N PRO A 89 -48.96 38.65 32.39
CA PRO A 89 -47.52 39.02 32.53
C PRO A 89 -47.08 39.71 33.89
N LEU A 90 -45.84 40.24 33.95
CA LEU A 90 -45.30 41.43 34.68
C LEU A 90 -44.02 41.18 35.55
N ALA A 91 -43.07 42.13 35.44
CA ALA A 91 -41.74 42.24 36.10
C ALA A 91 -41.73 43.48 37.05
N PRO A 92 -40.60 44.02 37.59
CA PRO A 92 -39.34 43.49 38.18
C PRO A 92 -39.00 44.09 39.59
N SER A 93 -38.05 43.54 40.36
CA SER A 93 -37.15 44.35 41.24
C SER A 93 -36.02 43.54 41.92
N VAL A 94 -34.78 43.93 41.60
CA VAL A 94 -33.58 44.16 42.44
C VAL A 94 -33.52 43.57 43.86
N GLY A 95 -32.40 42.89 44.18
CA GLY A 95 -31.75 43.03 45.49
C GLY A 95 -31.39 41.72 46.21
N ASP A 96 -30.10 41.41 46.18
CA ASP A 96 -29.32 40.76 47.24
C ASP A 96 -29.27 39.22 47.35
N LEU A 97 -28.16 38.72 46.77
CA LEU A 97 -27.17 37.78 47.35
C LEU A 97 -27.60 37.05 48.64
N VAL A 98 -27.65 35.72 48.59
CA VAL A 98 -26.64 34.81 49.17
C VAL A 98 -26.93 33.38 48.65
N CYS A 99 -25.92 32.76 48.02
CA CYS A 99 -25.95 31.39 47.50
C CYS A 99 -26.07 30.33 48.60
N PRO A 100 -26.71 29.17 48.29
CA PRO A 100 -26.22 27.90 48.78
C PRO A 100 -25.81 26.96 47.63
N LEU A 101 -24.58 26.44 47.78
CA LEU A 101 -23.99 25.36 47.01
C LEU A 101 -24.91 24.12 46.96
N SER A 102 -25.48 23.79 45.79
CA SER A 102 -25.92 22.41 45.48
C SER A 102 -26.38 22.21 44.03
N SER A 103 -25.55 22.50 43.02
CA SER A 103 -25.80 21.96 41.67
C SER A 103 -24.57 22.04 40.76
N ALA A 104 -23.57 21.19 40.99
CA ALA A 104 -22.41 21.04 40.10
C ALA A 104 -22.13 19.56 39.76
N TRP A 105 -23.18 18.78 39.49
CA TRP A 105 -23.08 17.37 39.10
C TRP A 105 -23.80 17.05 37.78
N SER A 106 -23.87 17.99 36.82
CA SER A 106 -24.44 17.69 35.50
C SER A 106 -23.74 18.28 34.27
N VAL A 107 -22.59 18.96 34.40
CA VAL A 107 -21.86 19.51 33.23
C VAL A 107 -20.37 19.20 33.29
N ILE A 108 -20.03 17.91 33.24
CA ILE A 108 -18.72 17.46 32.71
C ILE A 108 -18.99 16.30 31.76
N ARG A 109 -19.63 16.60 30.61
CA ARG A 109 -19.41 15.76 29.42
C ARG A 109 -17.99 16.05 28.96
N ARG A 110 -17.07 15.15 29.35
CA ARG A 110 -15.70 15.08 28.86
C ARG A 110 -15.70 15.24 27.35
N ILE A 111 -15.28 16.40 26.87
CA ILE A 111 -14.72 16.53 25.53
C ILE A 111 -13.36 15.82 25.62
N VAL A 112 -13.36 14.51 25.36
CA VAL A 112 -12.11 13.83 24.99
C VAL A 112 -11.84 14.29 23.56
N VAL A 113 -11.10 15.38 23.42
CA VAL A 113 -10.42 15.68 22.16
C VAL A 113 -9.39 14.58 22.00
N VAL A 114 -9.74 13.53 21.26
CA VAL A 114 -8.74 12.58 20.76
C VAL A 114 -7.90 13.36 19.76
N TRP A 115 -6.77 13.90 20.22
CA TRP A 115 -5.72 14.38 19.34
C TRP A 115 -5.22 13.17 18.55
N LYS A 116 -5.75 12.94 17.35
CA LYS A 116 -5.19 11.97 16.40
C LYS A 116 -3.74 12.39 16.17
N ARG A 117 -2.79 11.51 16.49
CA ARG A 117 -1.39 11.80 16.20
C ARG A 117 -1.19 11.79 14.69
N PRO A 118 -0.33 12.67 14.15
CA PRO A 118 -0.07 12.68 12.73
C PRO A 118 0.60 11.36 12.32
N THR A 119 0.06 10.72 11.29
CA THR A 119 0.73 9.64 10.56
C THR A 119 2.12 10.11 10.14
N LEU A 120 3.16 9.29 10.35
CA LEU A 120 4.50 9.64 9.91
C LEU A 120 4.56 9.58 8.38
N SER A 121 4.92 10.71 7.77
CA SER A 121 5.11 10.82 6.34
C SER A 121 6.54 10.47 5.92
N PRO A 122 6.75 9.96 4.69
CA PRO A 122 8.09 9.76 4.14
C PRO A 122 8.89 11.07 4.11
N ARG A 123 10.10 11.04 4.69
CA ARG A 123 11.06 12.15 4.71
C ARG A 123 11.61 12.36 3.30
N ARG A 124 11.69 13.63 2.91
CA ARG A 124 12.33 14.07 1.67
C ARG A 124 13.74 14.55 1.94
N PHE A 125 14.57 14.47 0.90
CA PHE A 125 15.98 14.86 0.92
C PHE A 125 16.22 16.02 -0.03
N SER A 126 17.33 16.73 0.15
CA SER A 126 17.73 17.81 -0.75
C SER A 126 18.29 17.30 -2.08
N PHE A 127 18.84 16.08 -2.10
CA PHE A 127 19.35 15.42 -3.30
C PHE A 127 19.36 13.89 -3.16
N ARG A 128 19.48 13.19 -4.28
CA ARG A 128 19.69 11.75 -4.34
C ARG A 128 21.18 11.42 -4.33
N PRO A 129 21.68 10.66 -3.34
CA PRO A 129 23.05 10.19 -3.33
C PRO A 129 23.27 9.12 -4.40
N GLU A 130 24.49 9.06 -4.95
CA GLU A 130 24.89 7.93 -5.80
C GLU A 130 24.76 6.61 -5.03
N PRO A 131 24.30 5.52 -5.67
CA PRO A 131 24.24 4.24 -5.01
C PRO A 131 25.61 3.71 -4.63
N ASP A 132 25.72 3.11 -3.43
CA ASP A 132 26.94 2.46 -2.99
C ASP A 132 27.33 1.30 -3.93
N PRO A 133 28.61 1.11 -4.27
CA PRO A 133 29.08 0.03 -5.15
C PRO A 133 28.69 -1.39 -4.70
N TYR A 134 28.40 -1.58 -3.41
CA TYR A 134 27.86 -2.82 -2.88
C TYR A 134 26.48 -3.16 -3.47
N CYS A 135 25.66 -2.14 -3.72
CA CYS A 135 24.31 -2.30 -4.26
C CYS A 135 24.38 -2.58 -5.77
N GLN A 136 24.25 -3.85 -6.14
CA GLN A 136 24.25 -4.29 -7.54
C GLN A 136 22.93 -4.93 -7.91
N ALA A 137 22.32 -4.44 -8.99
CA ALA A 137 21.06 -4.97 -9.48
C ALA A 137 21.32 -6.17 -10.40
N LYS A 138 20.57 -7.26 -10.22
CA LYS A 138 20.64 -8.40 -11.15
C LYS A 138 20.05 -8.05 -12.52
N TYR A 139 18.99 -7.26 -12.51
CA TYR A 139 18.39 -6.66 -13.69
C TYR A 139 18.59 -5.16 -13.61
N THR A 140 19.10 -4.57 -14.69
CA THR A 140 19.36 -3.14 -14.77
C THR A 140 18.08 -2.34 -14.53
N PHE A 141 18.14 -1.34 -13.65
CA PHE A 141 17.07 -0.39 -13.46
C PHE A 141 16.90 0.48 -14.72
N CYS A 142 15.65 0.63 -15.18
CA CYS A 142 15.28 1.50 -16.30
C CYS A 142 16.14 1.29 -17.57
N PRO A 143 16.23 0.07 -18.12
CA PRO A 143 17.19 -0.27 -19.17
C PRO A 143 16.98 0.49 -20.48
N THR A 144 15.73 0.87 -20.78
CA THR A 144 15.34 1.64 -21.96
C THR A 144 14.96 3.09 -21.61
N GLY A 145 15.40 3.57 -20.44
CA GLY A 145 15.10 4.90 -19.96
C GLY A 145 15.53 6.00 -20.94
N SER A 146 14.63 6.95 -21.20
CA SER A 146 14.89 8.12 -22.02
C SER A 146 14.54 9.41 -21.27
N PRO A 147 15.19 10.54 -21.62
CA PRO A 147 14.79 11.83 -21.07
C PRO A 147 13.32 12.14 -21.39
N ILE A 148 12.61 12.73 -20.42
CA ILE A 148 11.23 13.18 -20.64
C ILE A 148 11.24 14.29 -21.70
N PRO A 149 10.54 14.13 -22.85
CA PRO A 149 10.52 15.13 -23.91
C PRO A 149 9.70 16.35 -23.51
N VAL A 150 9.91 17.46 -24.22
CA VAL A 150 9.06 18.66 -24.11
C VAL A 150 7.96 18.54 -25.16
N MET A 151 6.70 18.61 -24.72
CA MET A 151 5.53 18.58 -25.58
C MET A 151 5.18 19.99 -26.06
N LYS A 152 4.51 20.12 -27.22
CA LYS A 152 3.92 21.40 -27.64
C LYS A 152 2.76 21.76 -26.71
N ASP A 153 2.64 23.02 -26.34
CA ASP A 153 1.67 23.44 -25.30
C ASP A 153 0.21 23.12 -25.67
N ASP A 154 -0.11 23.19 -26.96
CA ASP A 154 -1.42 22.89 -27.54
C ASP A 154 -1.63 21.41 -27.92
N ASP A 155 -0.64 20.54 -27.67
CA ASP A 155 -0.81 19.10 -27.86
C ASP A 155 -1.87 18.55 -26.90
N VAL A 156 -2.59 17.54 -27.35
CA VAL A 156 -3.53 16.77 -26.54
C VAL A 156 -2.84 15.46 -26.16
N ILE A 157 -2.56 15.30 -24.87
CA ILE A 157 -1.90 14.12 -24.31
C ILE A 157 -2.95 13.27 -23.58
N GLU A 158 -3.13 12.05 -24.05
CA GLU A 158 -3.95 11.05 -23.38
C GLU A 158 -3.16 10.40 -22.24
N VAL A 159 -3.78 10.29 -21.06
CA VAL A 159 -3.17 9.71 -19.87
C VAL A 159 -3.84 8.38 -19.55
N PHE A 160 -3.05 7.33 -19.52
CA PHE A 160 -3.49 5.97 -19.23
C PHE A 160 -3.07 5.53 -17.83
N ARG A 161 -3.95 4.78 -17.18
CA ARG A 161 -3.58 3.93 -16.04
C ARG A 161 -3.08 2.62 -16.58
N LEU A 162 -1.90 2.23 -16.14
CA LEU A 162 -1.24 0.98 -16.47
C LEU A 162 -1.08 0.19 -15.18
N GLN A 163 -1.52 -1.07 -15.20
CA GLN A 163 -1.37 -1.96 -14.06
C GLN A 163 -1.15 -3.38 -14.58
N ALA A 164 -0.18 -4.11 -14.04
CA ALA A 164 0.10 -5.50 -14.40
C ALA A 164 0.57 -6.28 -13.17
N PRO A 165 0.42 -7.62 -13.11
CA PRO A 165 0.93 -8.40 -11.99
C PRO A 165 2.45 -8.24 -11.83
N VAL A 166 2.92 -8.11 -10.59
CA VAL A 166 4.36 -8.03 -10.31
C VAL A 166 5.04 -9.33 -10.74
N TRP A 167 6.21 -9.22 -11.36
CA TRP A 167 7.04 -10.35 -11.82
C TRP A 167 6.31 -11.36 -12.74
N GLU A 168 5.36 -10.89 -13.55
CA GLU A 168 4.71 -11.70 -14.60
C GLU A 168 5.73 -12.45 -15.47
N PHE A 169 6.82 -11.78 -15.87
CA PHE A 169 7.92 -12.38 -16.64
C PHE A 169 8.57 -13.60 -15.98
N LYS A 170 8.35 -13.81 -14.67
CA LYS A 170 8.97 -14.87 -13.88
C LYS A 170 7.99 -15.88 -13.30
N TYR A 171 6.79 -15.46 -12.94
CA TYR A 171 5.78 -16.30 -12.28
C TYR A 171 4.49 -16.46 -13.10
N GLY A 172 4.41 -15.86 -14.29
CA GLY A 172 3.16 -15.75 -15.04
C GLY A 172 2.06 -15.13 -14.17
N ASP A 173 0.86 -15.68 -14.28
CA ASP A 173 -0.36 -15.09 -13.71
C ASP A 173 -0.53 -15.35 -12.20
N LEU A 174 0.38 -16.12 -11.58
CA LEU A 174 0.25 -16.56 -10.18
C LEU A 174 0.10 -15.39 -9.19
N LEU A 175 0.88 -14.32 -9.38
CA LEU A 175 0.82 -13.14 -8.52
C LEU A 175 -0.36 -12.21 -8.88
N GLY A 176 -0.90 -12.34 -10.09
CA GLY A 176 -2.16 -11.73 -10.50
C GLY A 176 -3.35 -12.33 -9.74
N HIS A 177 -3.35 -13.64 -9.48
CA HIS A 177 -4.36 -14.29 -8.63
C HIS A 177 -4.33 -13.79 -7.17
N LEU A 178 -3.16 -13.34 -6.70
CA LEU A 178 -2.96 -12.76 -5.37
C LEU A 178 -3.12 -11.23 -5.37
N LYS A 179 -3.42 -10.64 -6.54
CA LYS A 179 -3.62 -9.20 -6.78
C LYS A 179 -2.46 -8.34 -6.29
N ILE A 180 -1.23 -8.84 -6.45
CA ILE A 180 -0.01 -8.04 -6.24
C ILE A 180 0.36 -7.42 -7.58
N MET A 181 -0.07 -6.18 -7.78
CA MET A 181 0.03 -5.44 -9.02
C MET A 181 1.12 -4.37 -8.96
N HIS A 182 1.87 -4.21 -10.06
CA HIS A 182 2.73 -3.07 -10.38
C HIS A 182 1.90 -1.99 -11.06
N ASP A 183 2.14 -0.72 -10.71
CA ASP A 183 1.40 0.43 -11.20
C ASP A 183 2.31 1.38 -11.99
N ALA A 184 1.84 1.86 -13.13
CA ALA A 184 2.51 2.84 -13.98
C ALA A 184 1.51 3.81 -14.64
N ILE A 185 2.02 4.83 -15.31
CA ILE A 185 1.24 5.82 -16.06
C ILE A 185 1.70 5.80 -17.51
N GLY A 186 0.74 5.68 -18.42
CA GLY A 186 0.98 5.80 -19.86
C GLY A 186 0.62 7.20 -20.34
N PHE A 187 1.36 7.69 -21.33
CA PHE A 187 1.07 8.95 -22.02
C PHE A 187 1.05 8.69 -23.53
N ARG A 188 0.11 9.27 -24.27
CA ARG A 188 0.13 9.27 -25.74
C ARG A 188 -0.13 10.66 -26.26
N SER A 189 0.78 11.17 -27.07
CA SER A 189 0.63 12.45 -27.77
C SER A 189 -0.20 12.25 -29.03
N THR A 190 -1.18 13.11 -29.26
CA THR A 190 -1.99 13.06 -30.49
C THR A 190 -1.28 13.72 -31.66
N LEU A 191 -0.40 14.71 -31.41
CA LEU A 191 0.37 15.36 -32.47
C LEU A 191 1.53 14.51 -33.00
N THR A 192 2.21 13.76 -32.13
CA THR A 192 3.38 12.96 -32.52
C THR A 192 3.06 11.48 -32.69
N GLU A 193 1.87 11.05 -32.25
CA GLU A 193 1.42 9.65 -32.16
C GLU A 193 2.31 8.75 -31.28
N LYS A 194 3.37 9.30 -30.69
CA LYS A 194 4.26 8.59 -29.77
C LYS A 194 3.56 8.39 -28.43
N ASN A 195 3.88 7.25 -27.82
CA ASN A 195 3.45 6.94 -26.48
C ASN A 195 4.65 6.63 -25.58
N TYR A 196 4.43 6.77 -24.28
CA TYR A 196 5.46 6.69 -23.26
C TYR A 196 4.91 6.02 -22.02
N THR A 197 5.77 5.30 -21.33
CA THR A 197 5.48 4.72 -20.02
C THR A 197 6.31 5.41 -18.96
N MET A 198 5.68 5.75 -17.84
CA MET A 198 6.32 6.31 -16.67
C MET A 198 5.98 5.49 -15.44
N GLU A 199 7.01 5.00 -14.77
CA GLU A 199 6.91 4.15 -13.60
C GLU A 199 7.86 4.64 -12.50
N TRP A 200 7.70 4.13 -11.29
CA TRP A 200 8.61 4.41 -10.18
C TRP A 200 8.79 3.14 -9.37
N TYR A 201 10.02 2.63 -9.29
CA TYR A 201 10.29 1.33 -8.69
C TYR A 201 11.73 1.24 -8.17
N GLU A 202 12.06 0.09 -7.61
CA GLU A 202 13.31 -0.18 -6.92
C GLU A 202 14.49 -0.26 -7.89
N LEU A 203 15.59 0.44 -7.56
CA LEU A 203 16.85 0.29 -8.31
C LEU A 203 17.41 -1.13 -8.20
N PHE A 204 17.22 -1.75 -7.03
CA PHE A 204 17.82 -3.02 -6.66
C PHE A 204 16.79 -4.11 -6.33
N GLN A 205 15.59 -4.02 -6.91
CA GLN A 205 14.47 -4.94 -6.64
C GLN A 205 13.88 -4.85 -5.21
N LEU A 206 12.62 -5.30 -5.07
CA LEU A 206 11.81 -5.18 -3.84
C LEU A 206 12.48 -5.75 -2.58
N GLY A 207 13.12 -6.92 -2.68
CA GLY A 207 13.75 -7.57 -1.51
C GLY A 207 14.79 -6.69 -0.82
N ASN A 208 15.63 -6.00 -1.62
CA ASN A 208 16.66 -5.08 -1.13
C ASN A 208 16.10 -3.78 -0.55
N CYS A 209 14.87 -3.41 -0.95
CA CYS A 209 14.17 -2.26 -0.39
C CYS A 209 13.41 -2.59 0.89
N THR A 210 13.02 -3.85 1.06
CA THR A 210 12.21 -4.27 2.21
C THR A 210 13.07 -4.70 3.39
N PHE A 211 14.26 -5.27 3.13
CA PHE A 211 15.12 -5.83 4.17
C PHE A 211 16.60 -5.58 3.90
N PRO A 212 17.40 -5.35 4.96
CA PRO A 212 18.79 -4.98 4.81
C PRO A 212 19.72 -6.17 4.59
N HIS A 213 20.93 -5.85 4.14
CA HIS A 213 22.07 -6.75 4.12
C HIS A 213 22.84 -6.69 5.44
N LEU A 214 23.17 -7.85 6.00
CA LEU A 214 24.00 -7.96 7.20
C LEU A 214 25.45 -8.22 6.79
N ARG A 215 26.25 -7.16 6.78
CA ARG A 215 27.67 -7.20 6.41
C ARG A 215 28.54 -7.43 7.66
N PRO A 216 29.49 -8.39 7.66
CA PRO A 216 30.31 -8.69 8.84
C PRO A 216 31.21 -7.53 9.27
N GLU A 217 31.63 -6.69 8.33
CA GLU A 217 32.48 -5.53 8.56
C GLU A 217 31.72 -4.29 9.06
N MET A 218 30.39 -4.34 9.11
CA MET A 218 29.54 -3.23 9.58
C MET A 218 28.72 -3.62 10.81
N ASN A 219 28.62 -2.70 11.76
CA ASN A 219 27.76 -2.91 12.93
C ASN A 219 26.28 -2.82 12.55
N ALA A 220 25.90 -1.78 11.80
CA ALA A 220 24.54 -1.53 11.34
C ALA A 220 24.17 -2.41 10.12
N PRO A 221 22.91 -2.86 10.00
CA PRO A 221 22.37 -3.40 8.77
C PRO A 221 22.45 -2.38 7.63
N PHE A 222 22.84 -2.83 6.43
CA PHE A 222 23.08 -1.97 5.27
C PHE A 222 21.92 -2.05 4.26
N TRP A 223 21.40 -0.90 3.83
CA TRP A 223 20.20 -0.83 2.99
C TRP A 223 20.53 -0.45 1.54
N CYS A 224 20.04 -1.26 0.59
CA CYS A 224 20.04 -0.94 -0.84
C CYS A 224 18.61 -0.61 -1.29
N ASN A 225 17.99 0.36 -0.60
CA ASN A 225 16.56 0.63 -0.69
C ASN A 225 16.20 1.84 -1.57
N GLN A 226 17.07 2.25 -2.48
CA GLN A 226 16.73 3.35 -3.39
C GLN A 226 15.64 2.95 -4.38
N GLY A 227 14.67 3.84 -4.57
CA GLY A 227 13.68 3.78 -5.66
C GLY A 227 13.67 5.09 -6.45
N ALA A 228 13.35 5.03 -7.74
CA ALA A 228 13.39 6.20 -8.63
C ALA A 228 12.35 6.11 -9.75
N ALA A 229 12.07 7.24 -10.37
CA ALA A 229 11.24 7.33 -11.56
C ALA A 229 12.00 6.82 -12.80
N CYS A 230 11.31 6.08 -13.65
CA CYS A 230 11.76 5.64 -14.96
C CYS A 230 10.76 6.11 -16.01
N PHE A 231 11.25 6.66 -17.11
CA PHE A 231 10.45 7.12 -18.23
C PHE A 231 11.05 6.56 -19.52
N PHE A 232 10.23 6.01 -20.41
CA PHE A 232 10.69 5.45 -21.68
C PHE A 232 9.61 5.53 -22.76
N GLU A 233 10.03 5.45 -24.02
CA GLU A 233 9.14 5.42 -25.19
C GLU A 233 8.53 4.03 -25.35
N GLY A 234 7.23 3.97 -25.68
CA GLY A 234 6.46 2.74 -25.83
C GLY A 234 5.51 2.48 -24.66
N ILE A 235 4.30 2.03 -24.98
CA ILE A 235 3.40 1.30 -24.08
C ILE A 235 3.30 -0.12 -24.62
N ASP A 236 3.73 -1.11 -23.82
CA ASP A 236 3.61 -2.52 -24.18
C ASP A 236 2.17 -3.00 -23.90
N ASP A 237 1.31 -2.87 -24.91
CA ASP A 237 -0.09 -3.25 -24.84
C ASP A 237 -0.31 -4.68 -24.35
N ILE A 238 0.56 -5.63 -24.71
CA ILE A 238 0.40 -7.04 -24.31
C ILE A 238 0.61 -7.16 -22.81
N HIS A 239 1.73 -6.62 -22.31
CA HIS A 239 2.06 -6.64 -20.88
C HIS A 239 0.94 -6.04 -20.01
N TRP A 240 0.34 -4.92 -20.44
CA TRP A 240 -0.67 -4.24 -19.62
C TRP A 240 -2.11 -4.75 -19.81
N LYS A 241 -2.43 -5.41 -20.93
CA LYS A 241 -3.80 -5.88 -21.23
C LYS A 241 -4.03 -7.35 -20.93
N GLU A 242 -3.02 -8.21 -21.03
CA GLU A 242 -3.21 -9.66 -20.92
C GLU A 242 -3.70 -10.05 -19.52
N ASN A 243 -2.99 -9.60 -18.48
CA ASN A 243 -3.32 -9.90 -17.08
C ASN A 243 -3.51 -8.66 -16.20
N GLY A 244 -3.66 -7.50 -16.83
CA GLY A 244 -3.55 -6.20 -16.20
C GLY A 244 -4.73 -5.26 -16.45
N THR A 245 -4.44 -3.97 -16.47
CA THR A 245 -5.37 -2.92 -16.85
C THR A 245 -4.62 -1.84 -17.63
N LEU A 246 -5.10 -1.57 -18.84
CA LEU A 246 -4.73 -0.41 -19.64
C LEU A 246 -6.01 0.37 -19.93
N VAL A 247 -6.18 1.53 -19.29
CA VAL A 247 -7.40 2.35 -19.43
C VAL A 247 -7.08 3.83 -19.46
N LEU A 248 -7.72 4.56 -20.38
CA LEU A 248 -7.64 6.02 -20.45
C LEU A 248 -8.31 6.62 -19.21
N VAL A 249 -7.59 7.48 -18.47
CA VAL A 249 -8.09 8.08 -17.22
C VAL A 249 -8.25 9.59 -17.30
N ALA A 250 -7.49 10.27 -18.15
CA ALA A 250 -7.58 11.71 -18.36
C ALA A 250 -7.05 12.11 -19.73
N THR A 251 -7.30 13.36 -20.11
CA THR A 251 -6.68 14.01 -21.26
C THR A 251 -6.17 15.37 -20.77
N ILE A 252 -4.90 15.68 -21.05
CA ILE A 252 -4.22 16.90 -20.59
C ILE A 252 -3.59 17.64 -21.77
N SER A 253 -3.29 18.93 -21.60
CA SER A 253 -2.49 19.66 -22.57
C SER A 253 -1.01 19.33 -22.45
N GLY A 254 -0.23 19.59 -23.50
CA GLY A 254 1.22 19.48 -23.44
C GLY A 254 1.86 20.43 -22.42
N ASP A 255 1.27 21.62 -22.18
CA ASP A 255 1.71 22.51 -21.10
C ASP A 255 1.59 21.86 -19.70
N ILE A 256 0.46 21.20 -19.42
CA ILE A 256 0.28 20.45 -18.16
C ILE A 256 1.30 19.30 -18.07
N PHE A 257 1.55 18.57 -19.16
CA PHE A 257 2.57 17.53 -19.21
C PHE A 257 3.96 18.08 -18.88
N ASN A 258 4.36 19.19 -19.49
CA ASN A 258 5.66 19.83 -19.27
C ASN A 258 5.83 20.30 -17.81
N LYS A 259 4.77 20.83 -17.20
CA LYS A 259 4.77 21.22 -15.78
C LYS A 259 4.87 20.00 -14.85
N MET A 260 4.16 18.91 -15.18
CA MET A 260 4.26 17.63 -14.47
C MET A 260 5.66 17.04 -14.59
N ALA A 261 6.29 17.07 -15.77
CA ALA A 261 7.65 16.59 -15.98
C ALA A 261 8.69 17.30 -15.09
N LYS A 262 8.57 18.62 -14.93
CA LYS A 262 9.41 19.40 -14.00
C LYS A 262 9.22 18.95 -12.55
N TRP A 263 7.96 18.70 -12.14
CA TRP A 263 7.66 18.17 -10.82
C TRP A 263 8.22 16.75 -10.62
N VAL A 264 8.09 15.86 -11.62
CA VAL A 264 8.65 14.49 -11.55
C VAL A 264 10.15 14.53 -11.30
N LYS A 265 10.88 15.44 -11.96
CA LYS A 265 12.32 15.61 -11.72
C LYS A 265 12.61 15.95 -10.26
N GLN A 266 11.92 16.96 -9.71
CA GLN A 266 12.06 17.35 -8.30
C GLN A 266 11.68 16.21 -7.35
N ASP A 267 10.60 15.49 -7.67
CA ASP A 267 10.14 14.35 -6.87
C ASP A 267 11.18 13.22 -6.85
N ASN A 268 11.80 12.95 -8.00
CA ASN A 268 12.82 11.92 -8.17
C ASN A 268 14.14 12.26 -7.46
N GLU A 269 14.46 13.53 -7.29
CA GLU A 269 15.65 14.00 -6.57
C GLU A 269 15.44 14.05 -5.05
N THR A 270 14.19 14.18 -4.58
CA THR A 270 13.88 14.38 -3.17
C THR A 270 13.29 13.14 -2.48
N GLY A 271 12.59 12.27 -3.20
CA GLY A 271 12.01 11.03 -2.71
C GLY A 271 12.83 9.83 -3.12
N ILE A 272 13.84 9.51 -2.32
CA ILE A 272 15.00 8.73 -2.78
C ILE A 272 14.97 7.25 -2.41
N TYR A 273 14.14 6.86 -1.45
CA TYR A 273 14.07 5.49 -0.95
C TYR A 273 12.67 4.90 -1.18
N TYR A 274 12.60 3.60 -1.40
CA TYR A 274 11.39 2.81 -1.51
C TYR A 274 11.01 2.25 -0.15
N GLU A 275 9.73 2.35 0.20
CA GLU A 275 9.17 1.74 1.41
C GLU A 275 7.97 0.87 1.06
N THR A 276 8.00 -0.38 1.51
CA THR A 276 7.02 -1.40 1.14
C THR A 276 5.83 -1.39 2.07
N TRP A 277 6.06 -1.13 3.36
CA TRP A 277 5.07 -1.38 4.39
C TRP A 277 4.16 -0.18 4.59
N THR A 278 2.85 -0.39 4.47
CA THR A 278 1.90 0.46 5.20
C THR A 278 1.67 -0.17 6.57
N VAL A 279 1.71 0.63 7.63
CA VAL A 279 1.48 0.12 9.00
C VAL A 279 0.25 0.79 9.60
N GLN A 280 -0.72 -0.01 10.06
CA GLN A 280 -1.99 0.46 10.62
C GLN A 280 -2.30 -0.17 11.98
N ALA A 281 -3.17 0.49 12.74
CA ALA A 281 -3.63 -0.01 14.03
C ALA A 281 -4.50 -1.27 13.93
N SER A 282 -5.35 -1.34 12.91
CA SER A 282 -6.29 -2.45 12.65
C SER A 282 -6.77 -2.43 11.18
N PRO A 283 -7.38 -3.51 10.67
CA PRO A 283 -7.94 -3.55 9.31
C PRO A 283 -9.28 -2.80 9.18
N GLU A 284 -9.77 -2.16 10.24
CA GLU A 284 -11.06 -1.49 10.23
C GLU A 284 -11.00 -0.18 9.46
N LYS A 285 -12.12 0.17 8.81
CA LYS A 285 -12.21 1.42 8.05
C LYS A 285 -12.05 2.62 9.00
N GLY A 286 -11.08 3.47 8.72
CA GLY A 286 -10.78 4.66 9.54
C GLY A 286 -9.85 4.41 10.73
N ALA A 287 -9.27 3.21 10.82
CA ALA A 287 -8.19 2.92 11.75
C ALA A 287 -7.01 3.88 11.58
N GLU A 288 -6.27 4.10 12.65
CA GLU A 288 -5.09 4.96 12.64
C GLU A 288 -3.98 4.34 11.79
N THR A 289 -3.45 5.13 10.85
CA THR A 289 -2.27 4.76 10.07
C THR A 289 -1.05 5.32 10.78
N TRP A 290 -0.09 4.45 11.09
CA TRP A 290 1.18 4.83 11.70
C TRP A 290 2.19 5.28 10.64
N PHE A 291 2.33 4.48 9.57
CA PHE A 291 3.27 4.70 8.48
C PHE A 291 2.60 4.42 7.14
N GLU A 292 2.86 5.28 6.15
CA GLU A 292 2.46 5.07 4.77
C GLU A 292 3.65 4.53 3.96
N SER A 293 3.36 3.58 3.06
CA SER A 293 4.35 3.10 2.10
C SER A 293 4.80 4.20 1.14
N TYR A 294 5.90 3.96 0.43
CA TYR A 294 6.44 4.83 -0.61
C TYR A 294 6.91 3.97 -1.78
N ASP A 295 5.95 3.57 -2.60
CA ASP A 295 6.05 2.58 -3.67
C ASP A 295 5.53 3.11 -5.02
N CYS A 296 5.48 2.24 -6.04
CA CYS A 296 4.98 2.56 -7.39
C CYS A 296 3.55 3.13 -7.37
N SER A 297 2.64 2.50 -6.61
CA SER A 297 1.26 2.95 -6.49
C SER A 297 1.17 4.37 -5.91
N LYS A 298 2.00 4.68 -4.90
CA LYS A 298 2.07 6.01 -4.30
C LYS A 298 2.62 7.05 -5.26
N PHE A 299 3.57 6.69 -6.11
CA PHE A 299 4.04 7.59 -7.17
C PHE A 299 2.95 7.91 -8.19
N VAL A 300 2.21 6.88 -8.65
CA VAL A 300 1.07 7.07 -9.56
C VAL A 300 0.03 8.01 -8.94
N LEU A 301 -0.36 7.77 -7.69
CA LEU A 301 -1.32 8.61 -6.96
C LEU A 301 -0.84 10.05 -6.77
N ARG A 302 0.45 10.25 -6.46
CA ARG A 302 1.05 11.60 -6.35
C ARG A 302 1.07 12.32 -7.69
N THR A 303 1.35 11.60 -8.77
CA THR A 303 1.30 12.17 -10.13
C THR A 303 -0.11 12.56 -10.52
N TYR A 304 -1.12 11.71 -10.27
CA TYR A 304 -2.52 12.05 -10.52
C TYR A 304 -2.98 13.24 -9.69
N LYS A 305 -2.59 13.31 -8.41
CA LYS A 305 -2.84 14.49 -7.58
C LYS A 305 -2.21 15.74 -8.18
N LYS A 306 -0.96 15.67 -8.64
CA LYS A 306 -0.27 16.79 -9.27
C LYS A 306 -0.95 17.25 -10.56
N LEU A 307 -1.38 16.30 -11.41
CA LEU A 307 -2.14 16.61 -12.62
C LEU A 307 -3.47 17.30 -12.29
N ALA A 308 -4.19 16.86 -11.25
CA ALA A 308 -5.42 17.51 -10.80
C ALA A 308 -5.17 18.93 -10.27
N GLU A 309 -4.08 19.16 -9.53
CA GLU A 309 -3.65 20.52 -9.10
C GLU A 309 -3.36 21.43 -10.30
N LEU A 310 -2.83 20.86 -11.39
CA LEU A 310 -2.54 21.56 -12.64
C LEU A 310 -3.78 21.74 -13.53
N GLY A 311 -4.95 21.24 -13.11
CA GLY A 311 -6.24 21.43 -13.80
C GLY A 311 -6.69 20.27 -14.67
N ALA A 312 -6.06 19.08 -14.58
CA ALA A 312 -6.51 17.90 -15.29
C ALA A 312 -7.84 17.36 -14.72
N ASP A 313 -8.76 17.02 -15.61
CA ASP A 313 -10.04 16.39 -15.26
C ASP A 313 -9.96 14.87 -15.50
N PHE A 314 -10.16 14.10 -14.43
CA PHE A 314 -10.13 12.64 -14.47
C PHE A 314 -11.52 12.05 -14.74
N LYS A 315 -11.55 10.96 -15.50
CA LYS A 315 -12.76 10.15 -15.71
C LYS A 315 -13.19 9.49 -14.40
N LYS A 316 -14.50 9.30 -14.25
CA LYS A 316 -15.08 8.58 -13.11
C LYS A 316 -15.00 7.08 -13.35
N ILE A 317 -13.84 6.51 -13.07
CA ILE A 317 -13.61 5.06 -13.13
C ILE A 317 -13.13 4.55 -11.77
N GLN A 318 -13.43 3.29 -11.49
CA GLN A 318 -12.92 2.62 -10.30
C GLN A 318 -11.43 2.31 -10.48
N THR A 319 -10.62 2.69 -9.50
CA THR A 319 -9.17 2.45 -9.49
C THR A 319 -8.77 1.76 -8.20
N ASN A 320 -8.25 0.54 -8.32
CA ASN A 320 -7.82 -0.28 -7.19
C ASN A 320 -6.30 -0.47 -7.18
N TYR A 321 -5.72 -0.46 -5.99
CA TYR A 321 -4.27 -0.53 -5.82
C TYR A 321 -3.91 -1.61 -4.80
N THR A 322 -2.78 -2.25 -5.05
CA THR A 322 -2.19 -3.20 -4.11
C THR A 322 -1.67 -2.45 -2.90
N ARG A 323 -1.98 -2.93 -1.71
CA ARG A 323 -1.34 -2.45 -0.47
C ARG A 323 -0.95 -3.62 0.40
N ILE A 324 0.27 -3.54 0.93
CA ILE A 324 0.82 -4.52 1.85
C ILE A 324 0.80 -3.88 3.25
N PHE A 325 -0.04 -4.42 4.13
CA PHE A 325 -0.27 -3.91 5.46
C PHE A 325 0.45 -4.75 6.52
N LEU A 326 1.10 -4.07 7.44
CA LEU A 326 1.40 -4.56 8.79
C LEU A 326 0.36 -4.00 9.76
N TYR A 327 -0.15 -4.83 10.66
CA TYR A 327 -1.01 -4.38 11.75
C TYR A 327 -0.27 -4.42 13.07
N SER A 328 -0.25 -3.30 13.79
CA SER A 328 0.47 -3.17 15.05
C SER A 328 -0.27 -2.29 16.05
N GLY A 329 0.09 -2.41 17.33
CA GLY A 329 -0.12 -1.33 18.29
C GLY A 329 0.73 -0.10 17.96
N GLU A 330 0.74 0.86 18.88
CA GLU A 330 1.51 2.08 18.74
C GLU A 330 3.01 1.76 18.57
N PRO A 331 3.66 2.22 17.49
CA PRO A 331 5.09 2.02 17.28
C PRO A 331 5.94 2.71 18.34
N THR A 332 7.05 2.09 18.71
CA THR A 332 8.04 2.68 19.62
C THR A 332 9.29 3.07 18.84
N TYR A 333 9.70 4.34 18.92
CA TYR A 333 10.94 4.81 18.33
C TYR A 333 12.15 4.19 19.04
N LEU A 334 13.08 3.60 18.29
CA LEU A 334 14.28 2.97 18.84
C LEU A 334 15.54 3.81 18.64
N GLY A 335 15.59 4.62 17.58
CA GLY A 335 16.75 5.44 17.24
C GLY A 335 17.15 5.36 15.76
N ASN A 336 18.09 6.20 15.36
CA ASN A 336 18.77 6.12 14.06
C ASN A 336 19.93 5.11 14.11
N GLU A 337 20.57 4.85 12.96
CA GLU A 337 21.67 3.89 12.83
C GLU A 337 22.81 4.10 13.85
N THR A 338 23.30 5.32 14.01
CA THR A 338 24.43 5.59 14.91
C THR A 338 24.06 5.48 16.39
N SER A 339 22.83 5.84 16.76
CA SER A 339 22.33 5.71 18.13
C SER A 339 22.08 4.25 18.55
N VAL A 340 21.72 3.37 17.61
CA VAL A 340 21.43 1.96 17.88
C VAL A 340 22.69 1.08 17.77
N PHE A 341 23.45 1.25 16.68
CA PHE A 341 24.58 0.36 16.32
C PHE A 341 25.96 0.99 16.56
N GLY A 342 26.03 2.26 16.97
CA GLY A 342 27.27 2.95 17.29
C GLY A 342 27.91 2.49 18.60
N PRO A 343 29.08 3.05 18.96
CA PRO A 343 29.85 2.64 20.14
C PRO A 343 29.09 2.85 21.46
N THR A 344 28.22 3.86 21.53
CA THR A 344 27.37 4.17 22.68
C THR A 344 25.98 3.54 22.58
N GLY A 345 25.69 2.78 21.52
CA GLY A 345 24.39 2.17 21.28
C GLY A 345 24.13 0.95 22.15
N ASN A 346 22.85 0.59 22.27
CA ASN A 346 22.44 -0.58 23.05
C ASN A 346 22.78 -1.88 22.29
N LYS A 347 23.86 -2.56 22.71
CA LYS A 347 24.35 -3.80 22.08
C LYS A 347 23.30 -4.92 22.06
N THR A 348 22.48 -5.04 23.10
CA THR A 348 21.43 -6.07 23.17
C THR A 348 20.34 -5.81 22.15
N LEU A 349 19.91 -4.55 22.01
CA LEU A 349 18.92 -4.14 21.01
C LEU A 349 19.48 -4.30 19.59
N ALA A 350 20.70 -3.84 19.35
CA ALA A 350 21.37 -3.98 18.06
C ALA A 350 21.45 -5.46 17.63
N LEU A 351 21.82 -6.35 18.55
CA LEU A 351 21.85 -7.79 18.28
C LEU A 351 20.44 -8.36 18.02
N ALA A 352 19.42 -7.91 18.75
CA ALA A 352 18.05 -8.33 18.53
C ALA A 352 17.55 -7.92 17.12
N ILE A 353 17.83 -6.70 16.68
CA ILE A 353 17.49 -6.22 15.34
C ILE A 353 18.23 -7.03 14.26
N LYS A 354 19.54 -7.27 14.42
CA LYS A 354 20.31 -8.11 13.47
C LYS A 354 19.77 -9.54 13.41
N ARG A 355 19.40 -10.12 14.55
CA ARG A 355 18.79 -11.46 14.62
C ARG A 355 17.43 -11.49 13.93
N PHE A 356 16.61 -10.45 14.09
CA PHE A 356 15.34 -10.33 13.37
C PHE A 356 15.55 -10.26 11.86
N TYR A 357 16.55 -9.51 11.38
CA TYR A 357 16.84 -9.39 9.94
C TYR A 357 17.64 -10.54 9.32
N TYR A 358 18.16 -11.48 10.10
CA TYR A 358 18.97 -12.57 9.58
C TYR A 358 18.22 -13.63 8.74
N PRO A 359 17.03 -14.11 9.15
CA PRO A 359 16.25 -15.12 8.41
C PRO A 359 15.75 -14.61 7.06
N PHE A 360 15.91 -13.32 6.85
CA PHE A 360 15.44 -12.50 5.78
C PHE A 360 16.57 -12.34 4.70
N LYS A 361 17.68 -13.05 4.80
CA LYS A 361 18.64 -13.12 3.69
C LYS A 361 18.18 -14.09 2.59
N PRO A 362 18.64 -13.93 1.34
CA PRO A 362 18.47 -14.96 0.31
C PRO A 362 19.00 -16.33 0.78
N HIS A 363 18.25 -17.41 0.55
CA HIS A 363 18.63 -18.77 0.96
C HIS A 363 19.26 -19.57 -0.17
N LEU A 364 20.27 -20.37 0.16
CA LEU A 364 20.93 -21.26 -0.79
C LEU A 364 20.23 -22.62 -0.90
N SER A 365 19.59 -23.08 0.18
CA SER A 365 18.94 -24.39 0.24
C SER A 365 17.48 -24.32 0.73
N THR A 366 16.68 -25.35 0.43
CA THR A 366 15.29 -25.47 0.93
C THR A 366 15.23 -25.65 2.44
N LYS A 367 16.19 -26.37 3.03
CA LYS A 367 16.29 -26.55 4.48
C LYS A 367 16.52 -25.21 5.19
N GLU A 368 17.46 -24.40 4.69
CA GLU A 368 17.72 -23.07 5.25
C GLU A 368 16.48 -22.18 5.17
N PHE A 369 15.79 -22.18 4.03
CA PHE A 369 14.54 -21.44 3.87
C PHE A 369 13.44 -21.86 4.86
N LEU A 370 13.26 -23.17 5.09
CA LEU A 370 12.25 -23.64 6.04
C LEU A 370 12.60 -23.23 7.48
N LEU A 371 13.87 -23.30 7.87
CA LEU A 371 14.32 -22.83 9.18
C LEU A 371 14.07 -21.34 9.34
N SER A 372 14.46 -20.54 8.34
CA SER A 372 14.21 -19.11 8.37
C SER A 372 12.73 -18.76 8.38
N LEU A 373 11.88 -19.50 7.65
CA LEU A 373 10.44 -19.30 7.68
C LEU A 373 9.86 -19.53 9.10
N LEU A 374 10.35 -20.56 9.81
CA LEU A 374 9.95 -20.82 11.19
C LEU A 374 10.42 -19.70 12.13
N GLU A 375 11.64 -19.22 11.98
CA GLU A 375 12.18 -18.09 12.77
C GLU A 375 11.37 -16.81 12.55
N ILE A 376 10.96 -16.53 11.32
CA ILE A 376 10.13 -15.36 10.99
C ILE A 376 8.73 -15.52 11.60
N PHE A 377 8.13 -16.70 11.48
CA PHE A 377 6.82 -16.98 12.05
C PHE A 377 6.85 -16.83 13.58
N ASP A 378 7.90 -17.36 14.22
CA ASP A 378 8.10 -17.23 15.65
C ASP A 378 8.25 -15.76 16.08
N ALA A 379 9.06 -14.96 15.39
CA ALA A 379 9.24 -13.55 15.73
C ALA A 379 7.95 -12.73 15.50
N VAL A 380 7.35 -12.83 14.31
CA VAL A 380 6.27 -11.92 13.87
C VAL A 380 4.90 -12.35 14.42
N ILE A 381 4.63 -13.65 14.53
CA ILE A 381 3.30 -14.17 14.90
C ILE A 381 3.26 -14.61 16.36
N ILE A 382 4.24 -15.40 16.81
CA ILE A 382 4.26 -15.91 18.20
C ILE A 382 4.67 -14.82 19.17
N HIS A 383 5.84 -14.20 18.96
CA HIS A 383 6.37 -13.14 19.81
C HIS A 383 5.79 -11.76 19.50
N ARG A 384 5.13 -11.60 18.34
CA ARG A 384 4.47 -10.36 17.91
C ARG A 384 5.43 -9.17 17.78
N GLN A 385 6.62 -9.44 17.28
CA GLN A 385 7.70 -8.47 17.14
C GLN A 385 7.99 -8.22 15.67
N PHE A 386 8.03 -6.95 15.29
CA PHE A 386 8.55 -6.55 13.98
C PHE A 386 9.39 -5.29 14.14
N TYR A 387 10.57 -5.27 13.53
CA TYR A 387 11.41 -4.09 13.46
C TYR A 387 11.24 -3.45 12.09
N LEU A 388 10.78 -2.20 12.08
CA LEU A 388 10.58 -1.40 10.88
C LEU A 388 11.73 -0.40 10.74
N PHE A 389 12.26 -0.26 9.53
CA PHE A 389 13.16 0.81 9.16
C PHE A 389 12.38 1.83 8.34
N TYR A 390 12.26 3.06 8.83
CA TYR A 390 11.47 4.11 8.18
C TYR A 390 12.16 5.45 8.40
N ASN A 391 12.26 6.31 7.38
CA ASN A 391 12.98 7.59 7.47
C ASN A 391 14.43 7.48 7.97
N PHE A 392 15.11 6.37 7.66
CA PHE A 392 16.46 6.04 8.13
C PHE A 392 16.57 5.88 9.66
N GLU A 393 15.47 5.48 10.28
CA GLU A 393 15.32 5.28 11.71
C GLU A 393 14.67 3.91 11.98
N TYR A 394 14.95 3.33 13.15
CA TYR A 394 14.42 2.04 13.58
C TYR A 394 13.24 2.22 14.53
N TRP A 395 12.21 1.43 14.30
CA TRP A 395 10.97 1.42 15.07
C TRP A 395 10.61 -0.01 15.46
N PHE A 396 10.12 -0.19 16.68
CA PHE A 396 9.53 -1.45 17.11
C PHE A 396 8.02 -1.41 16.90
N LEU A 397 7.48 -2.43 16.25
CA LEU A 397 6.06 -2.62 16.03
C LEU A 397 5.55 -3.79 16.89
N PRO A 398 4.69 -3.51 17.90
CA PRO A 398 4.01 -4.57 18.64
C PRO A 398 2.88 -5.14 17.78
N MET A 399 3.16 -6.23 17.08
CA MET A 399 2.27 -6.75 16.03
C MET A 399 0.91 -7.20 16.57
N LYS A 400 -0.14 -6.96 15.80
CA LYS A 400 -1.53 -7.32 16.11
C LYS A 400 -2.12 -8.11 14.95
N PHE A 401 -2.98 -9.06 15.26
CA PHE A 401 -3.75 -9.78 14.25
C PHE A 401 -4.54 -8.80 13.35
N PRO A 402 -4.58 -8.98 12.01
CA PRO A 402 -4.13 -10.16 11.24
C PRO A 402 -2.64 -10.18 10.87
N PHE A 403 -1.80 -9.40 11.57
CA PHE A 403 -0.35 -9.29 11.41
C PHE A 403 0.07 -8.70 10.07
N ILE A 404 -0.15 -9.43 8.98
CA ILE A 404 0.19 -9.03 7.62
C ILE A 404 -1.01 -9.30 6.72
N LYS A 405 -1.42 -8.32 5.92
CA LYS A 405 -2.48 -8.49 4.93
C LYS A 405 -2.13 -7.78 3.63
N ILE A 406 -2.33 -8.49 2.52
CA ILE A 406 -2.26 -7.90 1.19
C ILE A 406 -3.71 -7.61 0.76
N THR A 407 -3.94 -6.41 0.28
CA THR A 407 -5.28 -5.97 -0.15
C THR A 407 -5.19 -5.32 -1.51
N TYR A 408 -6.33 -5.29 -2.19
CA TYR A 408 -6.50 -4.64 -3.48
C TYR A 408 -7.71 -3.70 -3.38
N GLU A 409 -7.46 -2.51 -2.83
CA GLU A 409 -8.50 -1.58 -2.37
C GLU A 409 -8.69 -0.42 -3.33
N GLU A 410 -9.92 0.08 -3.43
CA GLU A 410 -10.23 1.25 -4.25
C GLU A 410 -9.62 2.52 -3.63
N ILE A 411 -8.86 3.24 -4.44
CA ILE A 411 -8.43 4.61 -4.16
C ILE A 411 -8.91 5.45 -5.34
N PRO A 412 -9.94 6.30 -5.16
CA PRO A 412 -10.55 7.04 -6.25
C PRO A 412 -9.57 8.02 -6.89
N LEU A 413 -9.71 8.23 -8.20
CA LEU A 413 -9.00 9.29 -8.90
C LEU A 413 -9.33 10.68 -8.30
N PRO A 414 -8.37 11.61 -8.27
CA PRO A 414 -8.59 12.95 -7.73
C PRO A 414 -9.70 13.70 -8.48
N ASN A 415 -10.50 14.48 -7.74
CA ASN A 415 -11.51 15.34 -8.32
C ASN A 415 -11.10 16.81 -8.11
N ARG A 416 -11.08 17.58 -9.21
CA ARG A 416 -10.73 19.01 -9.26
C ARG A 416 -11.46 19.85 -8.20
N ASN A 417 -12.71 19.53 -7.90
CA ASN A 417 -13.53 20.29 -6.95
C ASN A 417 -13.17 20.04 -5.47
N ARG A 418 -12.49 18.94 -5.14
CA ARG A 418 -12.04 18.65 -3.75
C ARG A 418 -10.63 19.15 -3.46
N THR A 419 -9.78 19.29 -4.47
CA THR A 419 -8.41 19.79 -4.31
C THR A 419 -8.36 21.30 -4.05
N LEU A 420 -9.29 22.08 -4.62
CA LEU A 420 -9.40 23.52 -4.37
C LEU A 420 -9.93 23.87 -2.96
N SER A 421 -10.67 22.97 -2.32
CA SER A 421 -11.22 23.17 -0.96
C SER A 421 -10.23 22.89 0.18
N CYS A 422 -9.00 22.47 -0.13
CA CYS A 422 -7.93 22.23 0.85
C CYS A 422 -6.71 23.17 0.68
N LEU A 423 -6.84 24.22 -0.14
CA LEU A 423 -5.88 25.31 -0.25
C LEU A 423 -6.24 26.46 0.69
#